data_AF-A0A8I0GMC3-F1
#
_entry.id   AF-A0A8I0GMC3-F1
#
_cell.length_a   1.000
_cell.length_b   1.000
_cell.length_c   1.000
_cell.angle_alpha   90.00
_cell.angle_beta   90.00
_cell.angle_gamma   90.00
#
_symmetry.space_group_name_H-M   'P 1'
#
loop_
_entity.id
_entity.type
_entity.pdbx_description
1 polymer ?
#
loop_
_entity_poly.entity_id
_entity_poly.type
_entity_poly.pdbx_seq_one_letter_code
_entity_poly.pdbx_strand_id
1 'polypeptide(L)'
;MGLLFRIGSGHSVSGRHSADEPDREPFLPVKLIHTRRFGDDRGWFAETYQQPRWAEQGVAEAFVQDNHSFSRQAGTIRGIHFQAPPHAQAKLVRCSRGRILDYAVDLRAGSPSYGRHVVAELSADNGDQLYIPIGFGHAFVTLEPDTEVQYKVSDVYAPETDGGIRWDCPTIAIDWPLPSSGAVLSAKDEALPWLAGWTSPFAYDGRPLLPLDVE
;
A
#
# COMPACT_ATOMS: atom_id res chain seq x y z
N MET A 1 6.62 -12.82 19.89
CA MET A 1 5.39 -13.63 19.99
C MET A 1 4.86 -13.75 18.57
N GLY A 2 5.26 -14.82 17.88
CA GLY A 2 5.13 -14.93 16.41
C GLY A 2 3.72 -15.31 15.98
N LEU A 3 3.19 -14.60 15.00
CA LEU A 3 1.89 -14.90 14.38
C LEU A 3 2.11 -15.96 13.29
N LEU A 4 1.54 -17.15 13.52
CA LEU A 4 1.66 -18.31 12.64
C LEU A 4 0.52 -18.26 11.59
N PHE A 5 0.82 -18.05 10.32
CA PHE A 5 -0.15 -18.25 9.24
C PHE A 5 -0.15 -19.71 8.80
N ARG A 6 -1.29 -20.39 8.94
CA ARG A 6 -1.57 -21.70 8.33
C ARG A 6 -2.41 -21.49 7.08
N ILE A 7 -2.01 -22.10 5.97
CA ILE A 7 -2.88 -22.32 4.81
C ILE A 7 -2.85 -23.81 4.44
N GLY A 8 -4.04 -24.33 4.14
CA GLY A 8 -4.33 -25.75 3.95
C GLY A 8 -3.73 -26.38 2.70
N SER A 9 -3.70 -27.71 2.75
CA SER A 9 -3.05 -28.67 1.87
C SER A 9 -3.58 -28.73 0.43
N GLY A 10 -2.63 -28.77 -0.52
CA GLY A 10 -2.58 -29.71 -1.63
C GLY A 10 -3.35 -29.34 -2.90
N HIS A 11 -2.64 -29.13 -4.00
CA HIS A 11 -2.71 -29.90 -5.26
C HIS A 11 -1.49 -29.53 -6.12
N SER A 12 -0.68 -30.51 -6.50
CA SER A 12 0.50 -30.35 -7.36
C SER A 12 0.08 -30.25 -8.83
N VAL A 13 0.45 -29.17 -9.51
CA VAL A 13 0.41 -29.09 -10.98
C VAL A 13 1.83 -28.82 -11.47
N SER A 14 2.44 -29.84 -12.07
CA SER A 14 3.72 -29.73 -12.77
C SER A 14 3.51 -29.02 -14.11
N GLY A 15 3.75 -27.70 -14.16
CA GLY A 15 3.84 -26.92 -15.39
C GLY A 15 5.30 -26.66 -15.75
N ARG A 16 5.72 -27.08 -16.93
CA ARG A 16 7.07 -26.90 -17.46
C ARG A 16 7.36 -25.40 -17.59
N HIS A 17 8.48 -24.94 -17.03
CA HIS A 17 9.01 -23.60 -17.31
C HIS A 17 9.51 -23.56 -18.76
N SER A 18 8.83 -22.82 -19.63
CA SER A 18 9.46 -22.30 -20.85
C SER A 18 10.17 -21.00 -20.50
N ALA A 19 11.47 -20.96 -20.78
CA ALA A 19 12.20 -19.71 -20.95
C ALA A 19 11.68 -18.98 -22.21
N ASP A 20 11.89 -17.66 -22.26
CA ASP A 20 11.53 -16.69 -23.32
C ASP A 20 10.12 -16.07 -23.28
N GLU A 21 9.98 -14.96 -22.55
CA GLU A 21 9.16 -13.80 -22.95
C GLU A 21 9.92 -12.49 -22.62
N PRO A 22 10.73 -11.96 -23.56
CA PRO A 22 11.63 -10.83 -23.28
C PRO A 22 10.98 -9.42 -23.31
N ASP A 23 9.66 -9.29 -23.51
CA ASP A 23 9.02 -7.97 -23.75
C ASP A 23 7.91 -7.59 -22.74
N ARG A 24 7.83 -8.24 -21.58
CA ARG A 24 6.91 -7.79 -20.53
C ARG A 24 7.55 -6.64 -19.74
N GLU A 25 6.92 -5.47 -19.78
CA GLU A 25 7.28 -4.35 -18.90
C GLU A 25 7.46 -4.84 -17.44
N PRO A 26 8.46 -4.30 -16.72
CA PRO A 26 8.80 -4.78 -15.39
C PRO A 26 7.60 -4.71 -14.46
N PHE A 27 7.36 -5.84 -13.79
CA PHE A 27 6.31 -6.05 -12.80
C PHE A 27 6.47 -5.16 -11.59
N LEU A 28 5.37 -4.56 -11.14
CA LEU A 28 5.36 -3.75 -9.94
C LEU A 28 4.32 -4.38 -8.97
N PRO A 29 4.68 -5.42 -8.20
CA PRO A 29 3.83 -5.88 -7.09
C PRO A 29 3.81 -4.81 -6.00
N VAL A 30 2.84 -4.90 -5.09
CA VAL A 30 3.01 -4.23 -3.79
C VAL A 30 4.34 -4.70 -3.18
N LYS A 31 5.19 -3.75 -2.79
CA LYS A 31 6.56 -4.05 -2.34
C LYS A 31 6.91 -3.30 -1.07
N LEU A 32 7.41 -4.04 -0.08
CA LEU A 32 8.08 -3.46 1.07
C LEU A 32 9.54 -3.16 0.69
N ILE A 33 9.97 -1.92 0.87
CA ILE A 33 11.31 -1.45 0.53
C ILE A 33 12.03 -1.09 1.81
N HIS A 34 13.10 -1.83 2.10
CA HIS A 34 13.94 -1.57 3.26
C HIS A 34 14.88 -0.39 3.00
N THR A 35 14.74 0.66 3.81
CA THR A 35 15.54 1.87 3.64
C THR A 35 16.86 1.76 4.40
N ARG A 36 17.98 1.75 3.67
CA ARG A 36 19.31 1.77 4.28
C ARG A 36 19.57 3.11 4.97
N ARG A 37 19.92 3.07 6.26
CA ARG A 37 20.34 4.22 7.07
C ARG A 37 21.86 4.18 7.29
N PHE A 38 22.48 5.35 7.20
CA PHE A 38 23.89 5.57 7.46
C PHE A 38 24.01 6.45 8.71
N GLY A 39 24.39 5.85 9.84
CA GLY A 39 24.45 6.51 11.14
C GLY A 39 25.85 6.99 11.52
N ASP A 40 25.90 8.09 12.28
CA ASP A 40 27.07 8.57 13.01
C ASP A 40 26.64 9.29 14.30
N ASP A 41 27.57 9.87 15.06
CA ASP A 41 27.28 10.52 16.35
C ASP A 41 26.27 11.68 16.26
N ARG A 42 25.96 12.18 15.06
CA ARG A 42 24.98 13.26 14.82
C ARG A 42 23.56 12.74 14.56
N GLY A 43 23.40 11.44 14.32
CA GLY A 43 22.13 10.83 13.92
C GLY A 43 22.31 9.87 12.73
N TRP A 44 21.38 9.91 11.76
CA TRP A 44 21.48 9.10 10.55
C TRP A 44 21.02 9.85 9.31
N PHE A 45 21.50 9.40 8.16
CA PHE A 45 21.11 9.84 6.82
C PHE A 45 20.54 8.64 6.03
N ALA A 46 19.55 8.89 5.19
CA ALA A 46 19.04 7.87 4.26
C ALA A 46 18.61 8.50 2.93
N GLU A 47 18.90 7.81 1.84
CA GLU A 47 18.31 8.11 0.55
C GLU A 47 16.91 7.47 0.51
N THR A 48 15.88 8.27 0.74
CA THR A 48 14.50 7.76 0.78
C THR A 48 13.92 7.49 -0.60
N TYR A 49 14.54 7.98 -1.67
CA TYR A 49 14.20 7.63 -3.04
C TYR A 49 15.34 8.01 -3.98
N GLN A 50 15.69 7.10 -4.89
CA GLN A 50 16.59 7.38 -6.01
C GLN A 50 16.06 6.62 -7.24
N GLN A 51 15.54 7.35 -8.24
CA GLN A 51 14.79 6.76 -9.35
C GLN A 51 15.45 5.53 -10.00
N PRO A 52 16.75 5.55 -10.40
CA PRO A 52 17.36 4.35 -10.97
C PRO A 52 17.38 3.13 -10.02
N ARG A 53 17.69 3.32 -8.73
CA ARG A 53 17.74 2.22 -7.74
C ARG A 53 16.37 1.68 -7.38
N TRP A 54 15.33 2.51 -7.42
CA TRP A 54 13.96 2.08 -7.21
C TRP A 54 13.44 1.32 -8.44
N ALA A 55 13.80 1.76 -9.65
CA ALA A 55 13.48 1.05 -10.88
C ALA A 55 14.11 -0.35 -10.92
N GLU A 56 15.36 -0.51 -10.46
CA GLU A 56 16.02 -1.82 -10.28
C GLU A 56 15.25 -2.75 -9.33
N GLN A 57 14.51 -2.18 -8.38
CA GLN A 57 13.65 -2.90 -7.44
C GLN A 57 12.21 -3.05 -7.96
N GLY A 58 11.91 -2.73 -9.22
CA GLY A 58 10.55 -2.81 -9.74
C GLY A 58 9.63 -1.74 -9.15
N VAL A 59 10.14 -0.51 -9.01
CA VAL A 59 9.36 0.72 -8.85
C VAL A 59 9.79 1.67 -9.96
N ALA A 60 9.14 1.53 -11.11
CA ALA A 60 9.58 2.17 -12.36
C ALA A 60 8.88 3.52 -12.61
N GLU A 61 7.86 3.87 -11.84
CA GLU A 61 7.12 5.11 -12.04
C GLU A 61 7.95 6.36 -11.78
N ALA A 62 7.67 7.39 -12.57
CA ALA A 62 8.06 8.74 -12.24
C ALA A 62 7.09 9.31 -11.20
N PHE A 63 7.57 9.54 -9.98
CA PHE A 63 6.79 10.27 -8.98
C PHE A 63 6.86 11.78 -9.22
N VAL A 64 5.71 12.43 -9.27
CA VAL A 64 5.56 13.84 -9.69
C VAL A 64 4.98 14.74 -8.60
N GLN A 65 4.49 14.17 -7.50
CA GLN A 65 3.94 14.92 -6.38
C GLN A 65 4.31 14.25 -5.06
N ASP A 66 4.68 15.09 -4.08
CA ASP A 66 4.94 14.72 -2.70
C ASP A 66 3.79 15.18 -1.81
N ASN A 67 3.30 14.28 -0.97
CA ASN A 67 2.25 14.53 0.00
C ASN A 67 2.77 14.26 1.41
N HIS A 68 2.25 15.00 2.37
CA HIS A 68 2.59 14.87 3.78
C HIS A 68 1.31 15.03 4.61
N SER A 69 1.03 14.05 5.47
CA SER A 69 -0.09 14.09 6.40
C SER A 69 0.40 13.97 7.84
N PHE A 70 -0.28 14.69 8.73
CA PHE A 70 -0.12 14.59 10.17
C PHE A 70 -1.43 14.11 10.79
N SER A 71 -1.33 13.15 11.70
CA SER A 71 -2.47 12.55 12.39
C SER A 71 -2.23 12.63 13.89
N ARG A 72 -3.04 13.45 14.57
CA ARG A 72 -2.87 13.78 15.99
C ARG A 72 -3.12 12.58 16.90
N GLN A 73 -4.11 11.74 16.57
CA GLN A 73 -4.58 10.66 17.44
C GLN A 73 -4.12 9.31 16.89
N ALA A 74 -3.76 8.38 17.79
CA ALA A 74 -3.69 6.96 17.46
C ALA A 74 -5.08 6.45 17.07
N GLY A 75 -5.15 5.44 16.19
CA GLY A 75 -6.41 4.95 15.62
C GLY A 75 -6.97 5.82 14.49
N THR A 76 -6.20 6.79 13.99
CA THR A 76 -6.60 7.57 12.81
C THR A 76 -6.46 6.71 11.56
N ILE A 77 -7.56 6.50 10.85
CA ILE A 77 -7.58 5.78 9.58
C ILE A 77 -7.70 6.78 8.43
N ARG A 78 -6.88 6.59 7.40
CA ARG A 78 -7.04 7.26 6.11
C ARG A 78 -7.07 6.20 5.04
N GLY A 79 -8.15 6.15 4.25
CA GLY A 79 -8.33 5.13 3.22
C GLY A 79 -9.69 4.43 3.30
N ILE A 80 -9.99 3.53 2.37
CA ILE A 80 -9.08 2.94 1.37
C ILE A 80 -9.15 3.73 0.07
N HIS A 81 -8.10 4.46 -0.29
CA HIS A 81 -8.12 5.46 -1.37
C HIS A 81 -7.39 5.02 -2.63
N PHE A 82 -7.91 5.48 -3.77
CA PHE A 82 -7.29 5.40 -5.09
C PHE A 82 -7.66 6.65 -5.91
N GLN A 83 -6.93 6.93 -6.99
CA GLN A 83 -7.45 7.74 -8.09
C GLN A 83 -7.79 6.83 -9.26
N ALA A 84 -8.96 7.01 -9.85
CA ALA A 84 -9.38 6.29 -11.04
C ALA A 84 -8.67 6.83 -12.30
N PRO A 85 -8.59 6.06 -13.39
CA PRO A 85 -8.22 6.59 -14.69
C PRO A 85 -9.09 7.79 -15.08
N PRO A 86 -8.54 8.81 -15.77
CA PRO A 86 -7.20 8.85 -16.37
C PRO A 86 -6.05 9.20 -15.42
N HIS A 87 -6.31 9.54 -14.16
CA HIS A 87 -5.30 10.02 -13.21
C HIS A 87 -4.91 8.96 -12.17
N ALA A 88 -4.84 7.70 -12.57
CA ALA A 88 -4.52 6.63 -11.64
C ALA A 88 -3.10 6.77 -11.08
N GLN A 89 -2.94 6.55 -9.78
CA GLN A 89 -1.69 6.80 -9.07
C GLN A 89 -1.11 5.51 -8.48
N ALA A 90 0.17 5.27 -8.72
CA ALA A 90 1.01 4.49 -7.85
C ALA A 90 1.46 5.36 -6.67
N LYS A 91 1.73 4.75 -5.52
CA LYS A 91 2.16 5.42 -4.29
C LYS A 91 3.44 4.80 -3.74
N LEU A 92 4.33 5.62 -3.21
CA LEU A 92 5.46 5.19 -2.38
C LEU A 92 5.33 5.86 -1.02
N VAL A 93 4.97 5.08 0.00
CA VAL A 93 4.53 5.57 1.31
C VAL A 93 5.58 5.28 2.37
N ARG A 94 5.82 6.24 3.28
CA ARG A 94 6.71 6.08 4.43
C ARG A 94 6.21 6.82 5.66
N CYS A 95 6.57 6.36 6.84
CA CYS A 95 6.31 7.05 8.10
C CYS A 95 7.57 7.81 8.57
N SER A 96 7.47 9.13 8.77
CA SER A 96 8.60 9.96 9.21
C SER A 96 8.62 10.23 10.71
N ARG A 97 7.48 10.07 11.37
CA ARG A 97 7.32 10.22 12.83
C ARG A 97 6.21 9.29 13.28
N GLY A 98 6.44 8.55 14.36
CA GLY A 98 5.48 7.59 14.90
C GLY A 98 5.46 6.26 14.13
N ARG A 99 4.31 5.58 14.15
CA ARG A 99 4.11 4.23 13.59
C ARG A 99 2.73 4.11 12.95
N ILE A 100 2.68 3.40 11.81
CA ILE A 100 1.43 3.03 11.14
C ILE A 100 1.45 1.55 10.76
N LEU A 101 0.26 0.95 10.65
CA LEU A 101 0.07 -0.19 9.72
C LEU A 101 -0.47 0.36 8.40
N ASP A 102 0.28 0.11 7.32
CA ASP A 102 -0.01 0.56 5.96
C ASP A 102 -0.48 -0.63 5.11
N TYR A 103 -1.60 -0.46 4.44
CA TYR A 103 -2.34 -1.51 3.74
C TYR A 103 -2.46 -1.20 2.25
N ALA A 104 -2.24 -2.23 1.44
CA ALA A 104 -2.54 -2.22 0.01
C ALA A 104 -3.63 -3.27 -0.28
N VAL A 105 -4.75 -2.82 -0.84
CA VAL A 105 -5.94 -3.62 -1.15
C VAL A 105 -6.03 -3.82 -2.66
N ASP A 106 -6.15 -5.06 -3.12
CA ASP A 106 -6.31 -5.34 -4.55
C ASP A 106 -7.71 -4.95 -5.03
N LEU A 107 -7.79 -3.89 -5.83
CA LEU A 107 -9.04 -3.40 -6.42
C LEU A 107 -9.14 -3.74 -7.90
N ARG A 108 -8.35 -4.68 -8.44
CA ARG A 108 -8.35 -4.98 -9.88
C ARG A 108 -9.45 -5.98 -10.26
N ALA A 109 -10.37 -5.55 -11.13
CA ALA A 109 -11.46 -6.37 -11.64
C ALA A 109 -10.94 -7.63 -12.34
N GLY A 110 -11.42 -8.80 -11.91
CA GLY A 110 -10.98 -10.11 -12.41
C GLY A 110 -9.76 -10.69 -11.71
N SER A 111 -9.17 -9.99 -10.74
CA SER A 111 -8.08 -10.52 -9.94
C SER A 111 -8.55 -11.68 -9.05
N PRO A 112 -7.81 -12.80 -8.96
CA PRO A 112 -8.09 -13.88 -8.00
C PRO A 112 -7.94 -13.43 -6.54
N SER A 113 -7.27 -12.30 -6.31
CA SER A 113 -7.09 -11.67 -5.01
C SER A 113 -7.93 -10.40 -4.84
N TYR A 114 -8.94 -10.15 -5.67
CA TYR A 114 -9.80 -8.96 -5.54
C TYR A 114 -10.39 -8.83 -4.12
N GLY A 115 -10.24 -7.64 -3.53
CA GLY A 115 -10.64 -7.34 -2.15
C GLY A 115 -9.71 -7.90 -1.06
N ARG A 116 -8.67 -8.66 -1.42
CA ARG A 116 -7.60 -9.06 -0.48
C ARG A 116 -6.62 -7.92 -0.27
N HIS A 117 -5.88 -7.98 0.83
CA HIS A 117 -4.90 -6.98 1.17
C HIS A 117 -3.63 -7.59 1.73
N VAL A 118 -2.55 -6.82 1.66
CA VAL A 118 -1.32 -7.00 2.43
C VAL A 118 -1.11 -5.81 3.35
N VAL A 119 -0.28 -6.00 4.38
CA VAL A 119 -0.01 -4.98 5.40
C VAL A 119 1.47 -4.97 5.75
N ALA A 120 2.02 -3.77 5.95
CA ALA A 120 3.35 -3.56 6.50
C ALA A 120 3.28 -2.56 7.66
N GLU A 121 4.13 -2.75 8.67
CA GLU A 121 4.36 -1.71 9.66
C GLU A 121 5.41 -0.73 9.13
N LEU A 122 5.06 0.56 9.02
CA LEU A 122 6.00 1.62 8.65
C LEU A 122 6.20 2.53 9.85
N SER A 123 7.45 2.88 10.15
CA SER A 123 7.78 3.68 11.33
C SER A 123 8.95 4.62 11.10
N ALA A 124 9.04 5.62 11.98
CA ALA A 124 10.23 6.44 12.08
C ALA A 124 11.49 5.63 12.43
N ASP A 125 11.34 4.45 13.04
CA ASP A 125 12.46 3.61 13.48
C ASP A 125 12.98 2.69 12.38
N ASN A 126 12.10 2.01 11.63
CA ASN A 126 12.52 1.16 10.51
C ASN A 126 12.87 2.00 9.28
N GLY A 127 12.14 3.08 9.03
CA GLY A 127 12.29 3.91 7.83
C GLY A 127 11.86 3.23 6.54
N ASP A 128 11.20 2.08 6.63
CA ASP A 128 10.77 1.30 5.49
C ASP A 128 9.66 2.03 4.71
N GLN A 129 9.44 1.57 3.49
CA GLN A 129 8.45 2.17 2.59
C GLN A 129 7.58 1.09 1.97
N LEU A 130 6.30 1.37 1.79
CA LEU A 130 5.40 0.52 1.02
C LEU A 130 5.17 1.16 -0.34
N TYR A 131 5.58 0.46 -1.39
CA TYR A 131 5.19 0.79 -2.76
C TYR A 131 3.87 0.09 -3.10
N ILE A 132 2.92 0.87 -3.62
CA ILE A 132 1.55 0.47 -3.92
C ILE A 132 1.27 0.83 -5.39
N PRO A 133 1.09 -0.17 -6.27
CA PRO A 133 0.88 0.07 -7.69
C PRO A 133 -0.49 0.68 -8.01
N ILE A 134 -0.63 1.18 -9.23
CA ILE A 134 -1.94 1.51 -9.81
C ILE A 134 -2.85 0.27 -9.75
N GLY A 135 -4.13 0.49 -9.44
CA GLY A 135 -5.13 -0.57 -9.31
C GLY A 135 -5.27 -1.14 -7.90
N PHE A 136 -4.43 -0.70 -6.97
CA PHE A 136 -4.58 -0.99 -5.55
C PHE A 136 -5.17 0.21 -4.81
N GLY A 137 -6.00 -0.08 -3.81
CA GLY A 137 -6.43 0.89 -2.80
C GLY A 137 -5.40 0.97 -1.68
N HIS A 138 -5.11 2.17 -1.20
CA HIS A 138 -4.17 2.41 -0.10
C HIS A 138 -4.91 2.88 1.15
N ALA A 139 -4.57 2.32 2.30
CA ALA A 139 -5.02 2.82 3.59
C ALA A 139 -3.94 2.69 4.65
N PHE A 140 -4.04 3.47 5.72
CA PHE A 140 -3.27 3.21 6.93
C PHE A 140 -4.05 3.51 8.20
N VAL A 141 -3.61 2.92 9.31
CA VAL A 141 -4.02 3.30 10.67
C VAL A 141 -2.80 3.73 11.48
N THR A 142 -2.92 4.84 12.21
CA THR A 142 -1.87 5.26 13.15
C THR A 142 -1.88 4.41 14.41
N LEU A 143 -0.70 3.95 14.82
CA LEU A 143 -0.51 3.21 16.07
C LEU A 143 -0.10 4.14 17.23
N GLU A 144 0.35 5.35 16.89
CA GLU A 144 0.84 6.35 17.84
C GLU A 144 0.21 7.73 17.58
N PRO A 145 0.07 8.57 18.62
CA PRO A 145 -0.29 9.97 18.41
C PRO A 145 0.81 10.74 17.67
N ASP A 146 0.45 11.90 17.15
CA ASP A 146 1.37 12.81 16.45
C ASP A 146 2.21 12.11 15.37
N THR A 147 1.56 11.25 14.58
CA THR A 147 2.18 10.44 13.52
C THR A 147 2.20 11.21 12.20
N GLU A 148 3.34 11.19 11.52
CA GLU A 148 3.55 11.80 10.19
C GLU A 148 3.78 10.74 9.12
N VAL A 149 3.03 10.84 8.03
CA VAL A 149 3.13 9.95 6.87
C VAL A 149 3.42 10.80 5.64
N GLN A 150 4.47 10.44 4.92
CA GLN A 150 4.87 11.05 3.66
C GLN A 150 4.65 10.04 2.54
N TYR A 151 4.17 10.50 1.39
CA TYR A 151 4.03 9.63 0.24
C TYR A 151 4.21 10.37 -1.07
N LYS A 152 4.81 9.67 -2.02
CA LYS A 152 4.98 10.10 -3.40
C LYS A 152 3.89 9.51 -4.27
N VAL A 153 3.44 10.23 -5.29
CA VAL A 153 2.44 9.73 -6.25
C VAL A 153 2.88 9.93 -7.70
N SER A 154 2.50 9.00 -8.58
CA SER A 154 2.93 8.95 -9.98
C SER A 154 2.16 9.87 -10.95
N ASP A 155 1.08 10.48 -10.48
CA ASP A 155 0.33 11.52 -11.20
C ASP A 155 -0.14 12.58 -10.20
N VAL A 156 -0.49 13.77 -10.67
CA VAL A 156 -0.99 14.86 -9.82
C VAL A 156 -2.38 14.55 -9.26
N TYR A 157 -2.71 15.22 -8.15
CA TYR A 157 -4.04 15.09 -7.56
C TYR A 157 -5.14 15.63 -8.50
N ALA A 158 -6.17 14.81 -8.71
CA ALA A 158 -7.32 15.12 -9.56
C ALA A 158 -8.63 14.78 -8.81
N PRO A 159 -9.29 15.77 -8.16
CA PRO A 159 -10.47 15.57 -7.33
C PRO A 159 -11.60 14.78 -8.00
N GLU A 160 -11.73 14.89 -9.31
CA GLU A 160 -12.80 14.28 -10.11
C GLU A 160 -12.62 12.76 -10.24
N THR A 161 -11.40 12.27 -10.00
CA THR A 161 -11.05 10.84 -10.06
C THR A 161 -10.69 10.27 -8.69
N ASP A 162 -10.63 11.11 -7.66
CA ASP A 162 -10.39 10.71 -6.28
C ASP A 162 -11.57 9.87 -5.75
N GLY A 163 -11.26 8.67 -5.32
CA GLY A 163 -12.24 7.70 -4.88
C GLY A 163 -11.71 6.81 -3.77
N GLY A 164 -12.57 5.94 -3.28
CA GLY A 164 -12.17 4.99 -2.28
C GLY A 164 -13.25 3.99 -1.93
N ILE A 165 -12.85 3.03 -1.12
CA ILE A 165 -13.71 2.06 -0.46
C ILE A 165 -13.71 2.35 1.04
N ARG A 166 -14.86 2.21 1.67
CA ARG A 166 -15.01 2.43 3.10
C ARG A 166 -14.09 1.51 3.91
N TRP A 167 -13.43 2.07 4.92
CA TRP A 167 -12.44 1.38 5.75
C TRP A 167 -12.98 0.13 6.48
N ASP A 168 -14.26 0.13 6.86
CA ASP A 168 -14.97 -0.95 7.55
C ASP A 168 -15.72 -1.87 6.58
N CYS A 169 -15.34 -1.88 5.29
CA CYS A 169 -16.00 -2.70 4.28
C CYS A 169 -15.95 -4.19 4.65
N PRO A 170 -17.11 -4.86 4.83
CA PRO A 170 -17.15 -6.25 5.28
C PRO A 170 -16.59 -7.24 4.24
N THR A 171 -16.51 -6.85 2.97
CA THR A 171 -15.91 -7.69 1.92
C THR A 171 -14.39 -7.73 2.03
N ILE A 172 -13.76 -6.61 2.42
CA ILE A 172 -12.30 -6.51 2.56
C ILE A 172 -11.89 -7.01 3.95
N ALA A 173 -12.70 -6.70 4.97
CA ALA A 173 -12.58 -7.19 6.34
C ALA A 173 -11.16 -7.02 6.92
N ILE A 174 -10.63 -5.79 6.86
CA ILE A 174 -9.36 -5.46 7.54
C ILE A 174 -9.59 -5.50 9.05
N ASP A 175 -8.74 -6.25 9.76
CA ASP A 175 -8.69 -6.26 11.21
C ASP A 175 -7.83 -5.08 11.71
N TRP A 176 -8.48 -3.96 12.00
CA TRP A 176 -7.83 -2.73 12.41
C TRP A 176 -7.44 -2.78 13.89
N PRO A 177 -6.15 -2.60 14.27
CA PRO A 177 -5.71 -2.56 15.66
C PRO A 177 -6.08 -1.22 16.33
N LEU A 178 -7.37 -1.03 16.59
CA LEU A 178 -7.89 0.22 17.13
C LEU A 178 -7.66 0.33 18.64
N PRO A 179 -7.35 1.54 19.15
CA PRO A 179 -7.37 1.81 20.58
C PRO A 179 -8.80 1.70 21.13
N SER A 180 -8.94 1.68 22.45
CA SER A 180 -10.26 1.64 23.12
C SER A 180 -11.16 2.83 22.78
N SER A 181 -10.60 3.94 22.31
CA SER A 181 -11.35 5.10 21.81
C SER A 181 -12.00 4.87 20.43
N GLY A 182 -11.65 3.79 19.74
CA GLY A 182 -12.14 3.48 18.40
C GLY A 182 -11.35 4.17 17.27
N ALA A 183 -11.91 4.10 16.07
CA ALA A 183 -11.34 4.71 14.86
C ALA A 183 -11.60 6.22 14.81
N VAL A 184 -10.67 6.96 14.24
CA VAL A 184 -10.78 8.38 13.93
C VAL A 184 -10.77 8.54 12.42
N LEU A 185 -11.83 9.12 11.86
CA LEU A 185 -12.08 9.16 10.41
C LEU A 185 -12.38 10.58 9.96
N SER A 186 -12.21 10.82 8.65
CA SER A 186 -12.77 12.00 8.01
C SER A 186 -14.22 11.75 7.59
N ALA A 187 -15.02 12.82 7.45
CA ALA A 187 -16.37 12.71 6.90
C ALA A 187 -16.38 12.12 5.47
N LYS A 188 -15.31 12.34 4.69
CA LYS A 188 -15.13 11.71 3.38
C LYS A 188 -15.03 10.19 3.53
N ASP A 189 -14.17 9.71 4.41
CA ASP A 189 -13.90 8.28 4.59
C ASP A 189 -15.11 7.52 5.14
N GLU A 190 -15.92 8.16 5.99
CA GLU A 190 -17.20 7.62 6.48
C GLU A 190 -18.24 7.45 5.37
N ALA A 191 -18.20 8.32 4.36
CA ALA A 191 -19.17 8.37 3.26
C ALA A 191 -18.77 7.53 2.04
N LEU A 192 -17.59 6.91 2.04
CA LEU A 192 -17.14 6.05 0.94
C LEU A 192 -18.06 4.82 0.76
N PRO A 193 -18.23 4.32 -0.47
CA PRO A 193 -19.03 3.14 -0.74
C PRO A 193 -18.34 1.86 -0.24
N TRP A 194 -19.11 0.78 -0.08
CA TRP A 194 -18.56 -0.55 0.11
C TRP A 194 -18.04 -1.13 -1.21
N LEU A 195 -17.15 -2.12 -1.12
CA LEU A 195 -16.66 -2.87 -2.29
C LEU A 195 -17.80 -3.62 -2.99
N ALA A 196 -18.76 -4.12 -2.23
CA ALA A 196 -19.95 -4.77 -2.77
C ALA A 196 -20.79 -3.76 -3.56
N GLY A 197 -21.00 -4.03 -4.86
CA GLY A 197 -21.74 -3.15 -5.76
C GLY A 197 -20.92 -1.98 -6.32
N TRP A 198 -19.66 -1.83 -5.92
CA TRP A 198 -18.74 -0.92 -6.59
C TRP A 198 -18.11 -1.59 -7.81
N THR A 199 -18.14 -0.90 -8.95
CA THR A 199 -17.51 -1.35 -10.20
C THR A 199 -16.09 -0.81 -10.26
N SER A 200 -15.11 -1.71 -10.22
CA SER A 200 -13.72 -1.30 -10.34
C SER A 200 -13.40 -0.76 -11.75
N PRO A 201 -12.71 0.39 -11.85
CA PRO A 201 -12.17 0.90 -13.10
C PRO A 201 -10.80 0.28 -13.45
N PHE A 202 -10.26 -0.58 -12.59
CA PHE A 202 -8.92 -1.15 -12.75
C PHE A 202 -9.02 -2.57 -13.30
N ALA A 203 -8.43 -2.83 -14.46
CA ALA A 203 -8.37 -4.18 -15.01
C ALA A 203 -7.30 -5.01 -14.32
N TYR A 204 -7.55 -6.31 -14.14
CA TYR A 204 -6.52 -7.25 -13.71
C TYR A 204 -5.42 -7.39 -14.76
N ASP A 205 -4.18 -7.27 -14.31
CA ASP A 205 -2.96 -7.32 -15.13
C ASP A 205 -2.42 -8.75 -15.35
N GLY A 206 -3.15 -9.77 -14.88
CA GLY A 206 -2.75 -11.17 -14.98
C GLY A 206 -1.88 -11.66 -13.82
N ARG A 207 -1.56 -10.82 -12.81
CA ARG A 207 -0.66 -11.18 -11.71
C ARG A 207 -1.32 -10.99 -10.33
N PRO A 208 -1.39 -12.05 -9.50
CA PRO A 208 -2.09 -11.98 -8.22
C PRO A 208 -1.35 -11.09 -7.22
N LEU A 209 -2.05 -10.64 -6.20
CA LEU A 209 -1.43 -10.09 -4.99
C LEU A 209 -0.58 -11.19 -4.33
N LEU A 210 0.69 -10.89 -4.10
CA LEU A 210 1.63 -11.76 -3.40
C LEU A 210 1.80 -11.28 -1.95
N PRO A 211 2.14 -12.18 -1.00
CA PRO A 211 2.61 -11.76 0.31
C PRO A 211 3.80 -10.80 0.20
N LEU A 212 3.96 -9.91 1.18
CA LEU A 212 5.15 -9.08 1.26
C LEU A 212 6.34 -9.95 1.68
N ASP A 213 7.47 -9.79 0.99
CA ASP A 213 8.73 -10.39 1.37
C ASP A 213 9.22 -9.68 2.65
N VAL A 214 8.99 -10.32 3.79
CA VAL A 214 9.56 -9.96 5.09
C VAL A 214 10.73 -10.89 5.34
N GLU A 215 11.94 -10.45 4.99
CA GLU A 215 13.18 -11.18 5.32
C GLU A 215 13.43 -11.22 6.84
#